data_AF-A0A7C4UUG9-F1
#
_entry.id   AF-A0A7C4UUG9-F1
#
_cell.length_a   1.000
_cell.length_b   1.000
_cell.length_c   1.000
_cell.angle_alpha   90.00
_cell.angle_beta   90.00
_cell.angle_gamma   90.00
#
_symmetry.space_group_name_H-M   'P 1'
#
loop_
_entity.id
_entity.type
_entity.pdbx_description
1 polymer ?
#
loop_
_entity_poly.entity_id
_entity_poly.type
_entity_poly.pdbx_seq_one_letter_code
_entity_poly.pdbx_strand_id
1 'polypeptide(L)'
;MPEIRRDPVSGTWVVVGYRYIHIDNKASCPFCPGNEDLTPPSIREVKGAEGFWKIRCFPARNFLFVIEASDERKGEGMYDKMANLGAHEIVVESPEHTKIFSNFSQSEIELLLKFYQERVFDLKKDKRLRYIQVFKNHGELAGSYIFHPHSHVLAT
;
A
#
# COMPACT_ATOMS: atom_id res chain seq x y z
N MET A 1 7.76 8.06 -15.94
CA MET A 1 6.30 7.89 -15.87
C MET A 1 6.08 6.41 -15.63
N PRO A 2 5.41 5.99 -14.53
CA PRO A 2 5.23 4.58 -14.23
C PRO A 2 4.23 3.94 -15.21
N GLU A 3 4.52 2.73 -15.68
CA GLU A 3 3.68 1.98 -16.62
C GLU A 3 3.81 0.45 -16.40
N ILE A 4 2.82 -0.32 -16.87
CA ILE A 4 2.85 -1.79 -16.87
C ILE A 4 3.04 -2.28 -18.31
N ARG A 5 4.04 -3.13 -18.54
CA ARG A 5 4.36 -3.72 -19.85
C ARG A 5 4.27 -5.24 -19.76
N ARG A 6 3.84 -5.90 -20.83
CA ARG A 6 3.90 -7.36 -20.91
C ARG A 6 5.23 -7.77 -21.54
N ASP A 7 6.01 -8.58 -20.83
CA ASP A 7 7.25 -9.15 -21.35
C ASP A 7 6.93 -10.21 -22.42
N PRO A 8 7.49 -10.10 -23.63
CA PRO A 8 7.15 -11.00 -24.73
C PRO A 8 7.78 -12.39 -24.62
N VAL A 9 8.77 -12.59 -23.74
CA VAL A 9 9.47 -13.89 -23.57
C VAL A 9 8.81 -14.72 -22.47
N SER A 10 8.57 -14.13 -21.30
CA SER A 10 7.92 -14.79 -20.18
C SER A 10 6.39 -14.74 -20.25
N GLY A 11 5.83 -13.80 -21.03
CA GLY A 11 4.40 -13.52 -21.07
C GLY A 11 3.87 -12.79 -19.83
N THR A 12 4.73 -12.42 -18.87
CA THR A 12 4.34 -11.81 -17.59
C THR A 12 4.19 -10.30 -17.68
N TRP A 13 3.32 -9.72 -16.85
CA TRP A 13 3.18 -8.27 -16.71
C TRP A 13 4.22 -7.74 -15.72
N VAL A 14 4.97 -6.72 -16.12
CA VAL A 14 6.02 -6.07 -15.34
C VAL A 14 5.75 -4.58 -15.23
N VAL A 15 6.08 -4.02 -14.06
CA VAL A 15 5.93 -2.59 -13.79
C VAL A 15 7.28 -1.91 -13.95
N VAL A 16 7.35 -0.78 -14.66
CA VAL A 16 8.59 -0.03 -14.92
C VAL A 16 8.43 1.47 -14.64
N GLY A 17 9.56 2.17 -14.38
CA GLY A 17 9.60 3.64 -14.30
C GLY A 17 9.48 4.28 -12.91
N TYR A 18 9.72 3.52 -11.84
CA TYR A 18 9.70 4.02 -10.45
C TYR A 18 11.05 4.64 -10.03
N ARG A 19 11.01 5.78 -9.33
CA ARG A 19 12.17 6.39 -8.65
C ARG A 19 12.03 6.19 -7.15
N TYR A 20 13.13 5.87 -6.46
CA TYR A 20 13.15 5.65 -5.01
C TYR A 20 13.61 6.92 -4.28
N ILE A 21 13.00 7.19 -3.13
CA ILE A 21 13.44 8.22 -2.18
C ILE A 21 13.86 7.46 -0.92
N HIS A 22 15.10 7.66 -0.47
CA HIS A 22 15.62 7.05 0.75
C HIS A 22 15.31 7.97 1.94
N ILE A 23 14.57 7.47 2.94
CA ILE A 23 14.22 8.26 4.14
C ILE A 23 14.56 7.44 5.39
N ASP A 24 15.72 7.74 5.98
CA ASP A 24 16.23 7.05 7.18
C ASP A 24 16.12 7.89 8.47
N ASN A 25 15.71 9.16 8.35
CA ASN A 25 15.57 10.05 9.50
C ASN A 25 14.11 10.21 9.95
N LYS A 26 13.88 10.02 11.26
CA LYS A 26 12.59 10.19 11.94
C LYS A 26 11.97 11.57 11.68
N ALA A 27 12.77 12.64 11.65
CA ALA A 27 12.29 14.01 11.45
C ALA A 27 11.59 14.22 10.09
N SER A 28 12.02 13.48 9.06
CA SER A 28 11.48 13.57 7.70
C SER A 28 10.58 12.39 7.32
N CYS A 29 10.29 11.48 8.25
CA CYS A 29 9.52 10.29 7.95
C CYS A 29 8.02 10.63 7.86
N PRO A 30 7.37 10.44 6.70
CA PRO A 30 5.95 10.76 6.54
C PRO A 30 5.02 9.85 7.37
N PHE A 31 5.53 8.71 7.86
CA PHE A 31 4.74 7.75 8.64
C PHE A 31 4.83 8.00 10.15
N CYS A 32 5.70 8.91 10.61
CA CYS A 32 5.78 9.26 12.01
C CYS A 32 4.58 10.10 12.48
N PRO A 33 4.14 9.95 13.75
CA PRO A 33 3.17 10.84 14.35
C PRO A 33 3.61 12.31 14.26
N GLY A 34 2.69 13.20 13.93
CA GLY A 34 2.93 14.63 13.71
C GLY A 34 3.28 14.99 12.26
N ASN A 35 3.52 14.00 11.39
CA ASN A 35 3.82 14.19 9.98
C ASN A 35 2.67 13.75 9.06
N GLU A 36 1.43 13.68 9.58
CA GLU A 36 0.25 13.21 8.85
C GLU A 36 0.02 13.98 7.54
N ASP A 37 0.31 15.29 7.51
CA ASP A 37 0.19 16.16 6.33
C ASP A 37 1.17 15.79 5.21
N LEU A 38 2.22 15.01 5.51
CA LEU A 38 3.16 14.46 4.54
C LEU A 38 2.65 13.16 3.89
N THR A 39 1.44 12.72 4.22
CA THR A 39 0.75 11.58 3.60
C THR A 39 -0.58 12.02 2.98
N PRO A 40 -1.15 11.27 2.03
CA PRO A 40 -2.53 11.47 1.62
C PRO A 40 -3.50 11.28 2.80
N PRO A 41 -4.74 11.80 2.72
CA PRO A 41 -5.74 11.61 3.77
C PRO A 41 -5.96 10.13 4.09
N SER A 42 -6.10 9.84 5.38
CA SER A 42 -6.33 8.47 5.86
C SER A 42 -7.69 7.97 5.39
N ILE A 43 -7.70 6.80 4.73
CA ILE A 43 -8.91 6.02 4.43
C ILE A 43 -9.47 5.45 5.73
N ARG A 44 -8.58 4.99 6.61
CA ARG A 44 -8.95 4.36 7.88
C ARG A 44 -7.84 4.53 8.91
N GLU A 45 -8.25 4.73 10.15
CA GLU A 45 -7.34 4.75 11.30
C GLU A 45 -7.90 3.92 12.44
N VAL A 46 -7.02 3.29 13.21
CA VAL A 46 -7.36 2.75 14.52
C VAL A 46 -6.73 3.65 15.56
N LYS A 47 -7.54 4.20 16.47
CA LYS A 47 -7.07 5.06 17.55
C LYS A 47 -6.95 4.28 18.86
N GLY A 48 -5.94 4.60 19.65
CA GLY A 48 -5.82 4.16 21.03
C GLY A 48 -6.71 4.96 21.97
N ALA A 49 -6.72 4.58 23.25
CA ALA A 49 -7.52 5.24 24.29
C ALA A 49 -7.18 6.73 24.45
N GLU A 50 -5.93 7.11 24.19
CA GLU A 50 -5.43 8.49 24.29
C GLU A 50 -5.76 9.34 23.04
N GLY A 51 -6.46 8.77 22.06
CA GLY A 51 -6.84 9.46 20.81
C GLY A 51 -5.77 9.47 19.73
N PHE A 52 -4.52 9.11 20.05
CA PHE A 52 -3.46 8.87 19.07
C PHE A 52 -3.74 7.62 18.23
N TRP A 53 -3.36 7.66 16.95
CA TRP A 53 -3.50 6.50 16.08
C TRP A 53 -2.48 5.41 16.44
N LYS A 54 -2.90 4.15 16.29
CA LYS A 54 -2.06 2.95 16.38
C LYS A 54 -1.72 2.39 15.01
N ILE A 55 -2.69 2.42 14.10
CA ILE A 55 -2.55 2.00 12.70
C ILE A 55 -3.23 3.04 11.81
N ARG A 56 -2.62 3.38 10.68
CA ARG A 56 -3.19 4.26 9.65
C ARG A 56 -3.14 3.57 8.29
N CYS A 57 -4.16 3.79 7.48
CA CYS A 57 -4.19 3.38 6.07
C CYS A 57 -4.55 4.57 5.18
N PHE A 58 -3.80 4.76 4.11
CA PHE A 58 -4.00 5.83 3.12
C PHE A 58 -3.55 5.38 1.72
N PRO A 59 -4.00 6.03 0.64
CA PRO A 59 -3.52 5.73 -0.71
C PRO A 59 -2.00 5.94 -0.85
N ALA A 60 -1.31 5.03 -1.53
CA ALA A 60 0.11 5.21 -1.83
C ALA A 60 0.31 6.35 -2.84
N ARG A 61 1.19 7.33 -2.59
CA ARG A 61 1.43 8.47 -3.51
C ARG A 61 1.87 8.06 -4.93
N ASN A 62 2.62 6.97 -5.04
CA ASN A 62 3.02 6.39 -6.34
C ASN A 62 2.10 5.20 -6.66
N PHE A 63 0.80 5.47 -6.80
CA PHE A 63 -0.22 4.45 -7.03
C PHE A 63 0.08 3.63 -8.29
N LEU A 64 0.10 2.30 -8.13
CA LEU A 64 0.15 1.34 -9.25
C LEU A 64 -1.24 1.24 -9.91
N PHE A 65 -2.27 1.35 -9.08
CA PHE A 65 -3.67 1.26 -9.44
C PHE A 65 -4.46 2.43 -8.87
N VAL A 66 -5.53 2.83 -9.56
CA VAL A 66 -6.39 3.97 -9.24
C VAL A 66 -7.83 3.49 -9.16
N ILE A 67 -8.52 3.74 -8.05
CA ILE A 67 -9.84 3.15 -7.77
C ILE A 67 -10.94 3.79 -8.63
N GLU A 68 -10.68 5.01 -9.09
CA GLU A 68 -11.52 5.81 -9.97
C GLU A 68 -11.35 5.47 -11.46
N ALA A 69 -10.38 4.62 -11.83
CA ALA A 69 -10.18 4.23 -13.22
C ALA A 69 -11.35 3.38 -13.74
N SER A 70 -11.56 3.38 -15.07
CA SER A 70 -12.62 2.55 -15.68
C SER A 70 -12.23 1.07 -15.69
N ASP A 71 -13.23 0.20 -15.59
CA ASP A 71 -13.07 -1.25 -15.81
C ASP A 71 -13.21 -1.65 -17.29
N GLU A 72 -13.30 -0.66 -18.17
CA GLU A 72 -13.48 -0.86 -19.60
C GLU A 72 -12.24 -1.50 -20.23
N ARG A 73 -12.49 -2.54 -21.03
CA ARG A 73 -11.49 -3.20 -21.88
C ARG A 73 -11.65 -2.72 -23.31
N LYS A 74 -10.54 -2.39 -23.95
CA LYS A 74 -10.52 -1.86 -25.32
C LYS A 74 -9.39 -2.48 -26.12
N GLY A 75 -9.69 -2.84 -27.37
CA GLY A 75 -8.70 -3.28 -28.34
C GLY A 75 -8.04 -2.08 -29.03
N GLU A 76 -6.73 -2.17 -29.26
CA GLU A 76 -5.95 -1.24 -30.08
C GLU A 76 -5.05 -2.03 -31.03
N GLY A 77 -5.52 -2.23 -32.27
CA GLY A 77 -4.86 -3.10 -33.23
C GLY A 77 -4.80 -4.54 -32.72
N MET A 78 -3.59 -5.04 -32.51
CA MET A 78 -3.33 -6.39 -31.98
C MET A 78 -3.28 -6.47 -30.45
N TYR A 79 -3.50 -5.36 -29.74
CA TYR A 79 -3.35 -5.28 -28.28
C TYR A 79 -4.69 -5.14 -27.56
N ASP A 80 -4.87 -5.86 -26.47
CA ASP A 80 -5.90 -5.58 -25.47
C ASP A 80 -5.35 -4.63 -24.41
N LYS A 81 -6.10 -3.56 -24.11
CA LYS A 81 -5.76 -2.56 -23.09
C LYS A 81 -6.90 -2.44 -22.07
N MET A 82 -6.53 -2.17 -20.82
CA MET A 82 -7.43 -1.80 -19.74
C MET A 82 -6.80 -0.66 -18.93
N ALA A 83 -7.60 0.15 -18.27
CA ALA A 83 -7.07 1.10 -17.31
C ALA A 83 -6.54 0.35 -16.07
N ASN A 84 -5.69 1.01 -15.28
CA ASN A 84 -5.14 0.44 -14.05
C ASN A 84 -6.13 0.56 -12.88
N LEU A 85 -7.36 0.09 -13.08
CA LEU A 85 -8.35 0.01 -12.02
C LEU A 85 -7.83 -0.89 -10.89
N GLY A 86 -7.91 -0.37 -9.67
CA GLY A 86 -7.51 -1.07 -8.47
C GLY A 86 -7.24 -0.13 -7.31
N ALA A 87 -6.75 -0.67 -6.20
CA ALA A 87 -6.29 0.13 -5.07
C ALA A 87 -4.83 -0.18 -4.77
N HIS A 88 -4.05 0.86 -4.44
CA HIS A 88 -2.74 0.72 -3.82
C HIS A 88 -2.74 1.54 -2.53
N GLU A 89 -2.89 0.86 -1.41
CA GLU A 89 -2.94 1.47 -0.07
C GLU A 89 -1.67 1.12 0.71
N ILE A 90 -1.21 2.06 1.53
CA ILE A 90 -0.16 1.87 2.54
C ILE A 90 -0.81 1.75 3.90
N VAL A 91 -0.41 0.74 4.66
CA VAL A 91 -0.79 0.55 6.07
C VAL A 91 0.43 0.80 6.94
N VAL A 92 0.42 1.89 7.69
CA VAL A 92 1.41 2.17 8.74
C VAL A 92 1.00 1.40 9.99
N GLU A 93 1.89 0.52 10.45
CA GLU A 93 1.56 -0.55 11.40
C GLU A 93 1.75 -0.15 12.87
N SER A 94 2.50 0.92 13.13
CA SER A 94 2.80 1.42 14.47
C SER A 94 3.13 2.91 14.41
N PRO A 95 2.87 3.70 15.46
CA PRO A 95 3.40 5.06 15.57
C PRO A 95 4.92 5.08 15.85
N GLU A 96 5.50 3.96 16.29
CA GLU A 96 6.90 3.87 16.65
C GLU A 96 7.78 3.59 15.41
N HIS A 97 8.61 4.57 15.06
CA HIS A 97 9.44 4.54 13.85
C HIS A 97 10.36 3.32 13.73
N THR A 98 10.99 2.93 14.83
CA THR A 98 12.04 1.89 14.85
C THR A 98 11.48 0.51 15.20
N LYS A 99 10.17 0.38 15.42
CA LYS A 99 9.58 -0.88 15.81
C LYS A 99 9.49 -1.80 14.61
N ILE A 100 10.15 -2.95 14.70
CA ILE A 100 10.08 -3.98 13.67
C ILE A 100 8.99 -4.99 14.00
N PHE A 101 8.40 -5.62 12.97
CA PHE A 101 7.28 -6.55 13.11
C PHE A 101 7.59 -7.71 14.08
N SER A 102 8.83 -8.22 14.10
CA SER A 102 9.24 -9.28 15.03
C SER A 102 9.22 -8.86 16.51
N ASN A 103 9.19 -7.56 16.78
CA ASN A 103 9.09 -7.01 18.14
C ASN A 103 7.65 -6.58 18.49
N PHE A 104 6.67 -6.89 17.65
CA PHE A 104 5.27 -6.61 17.97
C PHE A 104 4.79 -7.58 19.05
N SER A 105 4.04 -7.04 20.01
CA SER A 105 3.30 -7.88 20.95
C SER A 105 2.17 -8.61 20.24
N GLN A 106 1.69 -9.70 20.85
CA GLN A 106 0.58 -10.49 20.32
C GLN A 106 -0.66 -9.64 20.00
N SER A 107 -1.00 -8.69 20.90
CA SER A 107 -2.15 -7.82 20.71
C SER A 107 -1.98 -6.81 19.57
N GLU A 108 -0.74 -6.36 19.31
CA GLU A 108 -0.44 -5.52 18.14
C GLU A 108 -0.56 -6.29 16.84
N ILE A 109 -0.07 -7.53 16.80
CA ILE A 109 -0.22 -8.42 15.64
C ILE A 109 -1.70 -8.73 15.40
N GLU A 110 -2.47 -9.07 16.44
CA GLU A 110 -3.90 -9.32 16.34
C GLU A 110 -4.64 -8.08 15.79
N LEU A 111 -4.32 -6.90 16.32
CA LEU A 111 -4.90 -5.64 15.84
C LEU A 111 -4.60 -5.40 14.36
N LEU A 112 -3.37 -5.67 13.94
CA LEU A 112 -2.94 -5.50 12.55
C LEU A 112 -3.62 -6.49 11.61
N LEU A 113 -3.71 -7.77 11.98
CA LEU A 113 -4.41 -8.79 11.18
C LEU A 113 -5.91 -8.49 11.07
N LYS A 114 -6.53 -8.03 12.16
CA LYS A 114 -7.92 -7.58 12.15
C LYS A 114 -8.12 -6.36 11.25
N PHE A 115 -7.19 -5.41 11.30
CA PHE A 115 -7.20 -4.27 10.40
C PHE A 115 -7.14 -4.68 8.92
N TYR A 116 -6.24 -5.60 8.57
CA TYR A 116 -6.16 -6.14 7.21
C TYR A 116 -7.47 -6.82 6.81
N GLN A 117 -8.03 -7.67 7.67
CA GLN A 117 -9.30 -8.34 7.41
C GLN A 117 -10.41 -7.32 7.09
N GLU A 118 -10.54 -6.27 7.90
CA GLU A 118 -11.53 -5.22 7.70
C GLU A 118 -11.32 -4.43 6.40
N ARG A 119 -10.06 -4.10 6.04
CA ARG A 119 -9.76 -3.47 4.74
C ARG A 119 -10.08 -4.38 3.57
N VAL A 120 -9.71 -5.66 3.63
CA VAL A 120 -10.02 -6.64 2.59
C VAL A 120 -11.54 -6.76 2.40
N PHE A 121 -12.31 -6.80 3.48
CA PHE A 121 -13.78 -6.87 3.38
C PHE A 121 -14.38 -5.62 2.75
N ASP A 122 -13.83 -4.45 3.05
CA ASP A 122 -14.31 -3.22 2.45
C ASP A 122 -13.98 -3.13 0.96
N LEU A 123 -12.74 -3.44 0.56
CA LEU A 123 -12.35 -3.49 -0.86
C LEU A 123 -13.18 -4.50 -1.66
N LYS A 124 -13.56 -5.65 -1.06
CA LYS A 124 -14.45 -6.66 -1.69
C LYS A 124 -15.87 -6.17 -1.99
N LYS A 125 -16.27 -5.01 -1.46
CA LYS A 125 -17.55 -4.39 -1.82
C LYS A 125 -17.53 -3.89 -3.26
N ASP A 126 -16.38 -3.46 -3.77
CA ASP A 126 -16.20 -3.19 -5.19
C ASP A 126 -16.02 -4.50 -5.96
N LYS A 127 -17.02 -4.86 -6.77
CA LYS A 127 -17.05 -6.11 -7.54
C LYS A 127 -16.13 -6.11 -8.75
N ARG A 128 -15.58 -4.96 -9.12
CA ARG A 128 -14.59 -4.84 -10.19
C ARG A 128 -13.25 -5.43 -9.74
N LEU A 129 -12.93 -5.29 -8.45
CA LEU A 129 -11.74 -5.87 -7.81
C LEU A 129 -11.94 -7.37 -7.59
N ARG A 130 -11.04 -8.18 -8.15
CA ARG A 130 -11.10 -9.65 -8.13
C ARG A 130 -10.10 -10.28 -7.18
N TYR A 131 -9.00 -9.60 -6.93
CA TYR A 131 -7.91 -10.08 -6.11
C TYR A 131 -7.40 -8.99 -5.17
N ILE A 132 -7.06 -9.37 -3.95
CA ILE A 132 -6.49 -8.46 -2.95
C ILE A 132 -5.27 -9.14 -2.33
N GLN A 133 -4.13 -8.48 -2.42
CA GLN A 133 -2.87 -8.90 -1.83
C GLN A 133 -2.47 -7.94 -0.72
N VAL A 134 -2.29 -8.48 0.49
CA VAL A 134 -1.60 -7.78 1.57
C VAL A 134 -0.17 -8.31 1.63
N PHE A 135 0.83 -7.43 1.61
CA PHE A 135 2.22 -7.86 1.68
C PHE A 135 3.09 -6.83 2.41
N LYS A 136 4.24 -7.29 2.89
CA LYS A 136 5.21 -6.48 3.62
C LYS A 136 6.60 -6.69 3.03
N ASN A 137 7.27 -5.59 2.71
CA ASN A 137 8.70 -5.59 2.42
C ASN A 137 9.43 -5.05 3.64
N HIS A 138 10.40 -5.81 4.15
CA HIS A 138 11.21 -5.39 5.29
C HIS A 138 12.69 -5.40 4.92
N GLY A 139 13.31 -4.23 5.01
CA GLY A 139 14.71 -4.01 4.61
C GLY A 139 14.87 -3.61 3.16
N GLU A 140 16.01 -2.95 2.88
CA GLU A 140 16.33 -2.39 1.57
C GLU A 140 16.44 -3.47 0.48
N LEU A 141 17.08 -4.60 0.80
CA LEU A 141 17.20 -5.73 -0.13
C LEU A 141 15.86 -6.37 -0.49
N ALA A 142 14.82 -6.14 0.31
CA ALA A 142 13.44 -6.55 0.01
C ALA A 142 12.64 -5.46 -0.73
N GLY A 143 13.26 -4.34 -1.11
CA GLY A 143 12.63 -3.24 -1.84
C GLY A 143 11.88 -2.24 -0.96
N SER A 144 12.19 -2.18 0.34
CA SER A 144 11.64 -1.17 1.27
C SER A 144 12.67 -0.09 1.57
N TYR A 145 12.35 1.17 1.24
CA TYR A 145 13.23 2.34 1.39
C TYR A 145 12.74 3.31 2.48
N ILE A 146 11.66 2.94 3.19
CA ILE A 146 11.14 3.60 4.38
C ILE A 146 11.15 2.56 5.49
N PHE A 147 12.03 2.70 6.48
CA PHE A 147 12.20 1.67 7.52
C PHE A 147 11.07 1.65 8.55
N HIS A 148 10.29 2.73 8.64
CA HIS A 148 9.11 2.79 9.49
C HIS A 148 8.15 1.62 9.18
N PRO A 149 7.66 0.87 10.18
CA PRO A 149 6.89 -0.35 9.95
C PRO A 149 5.63 -0.08 9.15
N HIS A 150 5.61 -0.58 7.91
CA HIS A 150 4.46 -0.47 7.03
C HIS A 150 4.30 -1.73 6.16
N SER A 151 3.08 -1.90 5.65
CA SER A 151 2.68 -2.91 4.69
C SER A 151 1.90 -2.27 3.56
N HIS A 152 1.68 -3.04 2.51
CA HIS A 152 0.93 -2.64 1.34
C HIS A 152 -0.33 -3.50 1.21
N VAL A 153 -1.41 -2.86 0.74
CA VAL A 153 -2.62 -3.54 0.27
C VAL A 153 -2.80 -3.17 -1.18
N LEU A 154 -2.71 -4.16 -2.06
CA LEU A 154 -3.03 -4.04 -3.48
C LEU A 154 -4.34 -4.75 -3.77
N ALA A 155 -5.20 -4.11 -4.57
CA ALA A 155 -6.42 -4.73 -5.07
C ALA A 155 -6.55 -4.50 -6.57
N THR A 156 -6.93 -5.54 -7.32
CA THR A 156 -7.06 -5.57 -8.79
C THR A 156 -8.27 -6.36 -9.21
#